data_AF-A0AAP4DKG3-F1
#
_entry.id   AF-A0AAP4DKG3-F1
#
_cell.length_a   1.000
_cell.length_b   1.000
_cell.length_c   1.000
_cell.angle_alpha   90.00
_cell.angle_beta   90.00
_cell.angle_gamma   90.00
#
_symmetry.space_group_name_H-M   'P 1'
#
loop_
_entity.id
_entity.type
_entity.pdbx_description
1 polymer ?
#
loop_
_entity_poly.entity_id
_entity_poly.type
_entity_poly.pdbx_seq_one_letter_code
_entity_poly.pdbx_strand_id
1 'polypeptide(L)'
;MSLREKTISGAKWSAIATVIIIGLGLVQMTVLARIIDNHQFGLLTVSLVIIALAYTLSDFGIANSIIQRIAISHLELTTLYWLNVGLGLVVCVAVFLLSDLIGDVLNNPDLAPLIKTLSLAFVVIPHGQQFRALMQKELEFNKIGMIETSAVL
;
A
#
# COMPACT_ATOMS: atom_id res chain seq x y z
N MET A 1 27.26 15.14 6.02
CA MET A 1 27.23 13.66 6.05
C MET A 1 27.66 13.15 4.70
N SER A 2 28.59 12.20 4.68
CA SER A 2 28.95 11.51 3.43
C SER A 2 27.76 10.66 2.93
N LEU A 3 27.69 10.36 1.63
CA LEU A 3 26.66 9.47 1.07
C LEU A 3 26.59 8.13 1.82
N ARG A 4 27.76 7.61 2.23
CA ARG A 4 27.88 6.38 3.03
C ARG A 4 27.18 6.48 4.39
N GLU A 5 27.33 7.60 5.09
CA GLU A 5 26.66 7.83 6.38
C GLU A 5 25.15 7.98 6.23
N LYS A 6 24.67 8.69 5.21
CA LYS A 6 23.23 8.80 4.91
C LYS A 6 22.62 7.44 4.60
N THR A 7 23.29 6.62 3.79
CA THR A 7 22.80 5.27 3.45
C THR A 7 22.76 4.36 4.67
N ILE A 8 23.80 4.34 5.51
CA ILE A 8 23.83 3.49 6.72
C ILE A 8 22.77 3.94 7.72
N SER A 9 22.62 5.25 7.94
CA SER A 9 21.59 5.80 8.83
C SER A 9 20.19 5.48 8.32
N GLY A 10 19.95 5.67 7.01
CA GLY A 10 18.67 5.37 6.38
C GLY A 10 18.31 3.89 6.42
N ALA A 11 19.27 3.01 6.15
CA ALA A 11 19.09 1.56 6.24
C ALA A 11 18.74 1.11 7.67
N LYS A 12 19.42 1.67 8.68
CA LYS A 12 19.11 1.40 10.10
C LYS A 12 17.68 1.83 10.44
N TRP A 13 17.27 3.02 10.04
CA TRP A 13 15.91 3.53 10.28
C TRP A 13 14.85 2.69 9.59
N SER A 14 15.07 2.32 8.32
CA SER A 14 14.16 1.45 7.59
C SER A 14 14.05 0.08 8.26
N ALA A 15 15.16 -0.52 8.71
CA ALA A 15 15.12 -1.80 9.40
C ALA A 15 14.32 -1.73 10.72
N ILE A 16 14.54 -0.69 11.52
CA ILE A 16 13.79 -0.48 12.78
C ILE A 16 12.30 -0.30 12.49
N ALA A 17 11.94 0.57 11.54
CA ALA A 17 10.55 0.80 11.17
C ALA A 17 9.87 -0.50 10.69
N THR A 18 10.54 -1.25 9.81
CA THR A 18 10.04 -2.54 9.32
C THR A 18 9.80 -3.54 10.45
N VAL A 19 10.72 -3.66 11.41
CA VAL A 19 10.54 -4.54 12.57
C VAL A 19 9.35 -4.11 13.42
N ILE A 20 9.19 -2.81 13.66
CA ILE A 20 8.05 -2.27 14.42
C ILE A 20 6.73 -2.55 13.68
N ILE A 21 6.66 -2.24 12.39
CA ILE A 21 5.45 -2.42 11.57
C ILE A 21 5.06 -3.90 11.50
N ILE A 22 6.02 -4.81 11.26
CA ILE A 22 5.76 -6.25 11.25
C ILE A 22 5.32 -6.73 12.64
N GLY A 23 5.99 -6.28 13.71
CA GLY A 23 5.64 -6.63 15.08
C GLY A 23 4.22 -6.19 15.44
N LEU A 24 3.86 -4.95 15.12
CA LEU A 24 2.50 -4.42 15.32
C LEU A 24 1.48 -5.17 14.47
N GLY A 25 1.79 -5.45 13.20
CA GLY A 25 0.92 -6.22 12.32
C GLY A 25 0.65 -7.64 12.86
N LEU A 26 1.65 -8.31 13.40
CA LEU A 26 1.49 -9.64 14.03
C LEU A 26 0.62 -9.57 15.28
N VAL A 27 0.80 -8.54 16.13
CA VAL A 27 -0.05 -8.32 17.30
C VAL A 27 -1.48 -8.05 16.87
N GLN A 28 -1.70 -7.16 15.90
CA GLN A 28 -3.02 -6.86 15.35
C GLN A 28 -3.69 -8.12 14.81
N MET A 29 -3.01 -8.90 13.97
CA MET A 29 -3.56 -10.15 13.42
C MET A 29 -3.87 -11.19 14.49
N THR A 30 -3.01 -11.31 15.52
CA THR A 30 -3.25 -12.23 16.65
C THR A 30 -4.45 -11.82 17.48
N VAL A 31 -4.61 -10.52 17.73
CA VAL A 31 -5.79 -9.97 18.43
C VAL A 31 -7.04 -10.16 17.57
N LEU A 32 -6.96 -9.86 16.27
CA LEU A 32 -8.08 -10.01 15.34
C LEU A 32 -8.52 -11.48 15.29
N ALA A 33 -7.60 -12.43 15.16
CA ALA A 33 -7.89 -13.86 15.16
C ALA A 33 -8.52 -14.39 16.45
N ARG A 34 -8.43 -13.66 17.57
CA ARG A 34 -9.14 -13.99 18.82
C ARG A 34 -10.53 -13.39 18.92
N ILE A 35 -10.77 -12.25 18.27
CA ILE A 35 -12.05 -11.52 18.32
C ILE A 35 -13.00 -12.01 17.23
N ILE A 36 -12.42 -12.32 16.07
CA ILE A 36 -13.12 -12.69 14.84
C ILE A 36 -13.34 -14.21 14.80
N ASP A 37 -14.52 -14.63 14.32
CA ASP A 37 -14.83 -16.05 14.12
C ASP A 37 -14.13 -16.63 12.89
N ASN A 38 -14.03 -17.97 12.83
CA ASN A 38 -13.31 -18.66 11.75
C ASN A 38 -13.81 -18.30 10.34
N HIS A 39 -15.10 -17.99 10.18
CA HIS A 39 -15.67 -17.63 8.88
C HIS A 39 -15.19 -16.25 8.43
N GLN A 40 -15.26 -15.26 9.32
CA GLN A 40 -14.76 -13.91 9.06
C GLN A 40 -13.24 -13.85 8.82
N PHE A 41 -12.45 -14.71 9.49
CA PHE A 41 -11.02 -14.79 9.22
C PHE A 41 -10.71 -15.33 7.81
N GLY A 42 -11.51 -16.29 7.33
CA GLY A 42 -11.45 -16.78 5.94
C GLY A 42 -11.75 -15.69 4.92
N LEU A 43 -12.82 -14.93 5.15
CA LEU A 43 -13.19 -13.77 4.31
C LEU A 43 -12.07 -12.74 4.20
N LEU A 44 -11.47 -12.37 5.35
CA LEU A 44 -10.36 -11.43 5.40
C LEU A 44 -9.17 -11.95 4.58
N THR A 45 -8.80 -13.22 4.76
CA THR A 45 -7.66 -13.83 4.06
C THR A 45 -7.83 -13.79 2.54
N VAL A 46 -8.99 -14.21 2.03
CA VAL A 46 -9.28 -14.18 0.59
C VAL A 46 -9.28 -12.75 0.06
N SER A 47 -9.91 -11.83 0.80
CA SER A 47 -9.96 -10.42 0.43
C SER A 47 -8.56 -9.80 0.33
N LEU A 48 -7.67 -10.09 1.30
CA LEU A 48 -6.30 -9.60 1.29
C LEU A 48 -5.51 -10.07 0.07
N VAL A 49 -5.70 -11.32 -0.38
CA VAL A 49 -5.06 -11.83 -1.60
C VAL A 49 -5.54 -11.04 -2.82
N ILE A 50 -6.84 -10.82 -2.95
CA ILE A 50 -7.43 -10.08 -4.09
C ILE A 50 -6.93 -8.63 -4.11
N ILE A 51 -6.94 -7.97 -2.95
CA ILE A 51 -6.47 -6.59 -2.81
C ILE A 51 -4.97 -6.50 -3.07
N ALA A 52 -4.15 -7.46 -2.65
CA ALA A 52 -2.72 -7.49 -2.94
C ALA A 52 -2.43 -7.59 -4.45
N LEU A 53 -3.19 -8.43 -5.17
CA LEU A 53 -3.09 -8.53 -6.63
C LEU A 53 -3.49 -7.22 -7.31
N ALA A 54 -4.62 -6.63 -6.90
CA ALA A 54 -5.08 -5.34 -7.42
C ALA A 54 -4.09 -4.19 -7.12
N TYR A 55 -3.48 -4.19 -5.94
CA TYR A 55 -2.45 -3.23 -5.56
C TYR A 55 -1.21 -3.32 -6.44
N THR A 56 -0.75 -4.55 -6.71
CA THR A 56 0.39 -4.79 -7.61
C THR A 56 0.11 -4.26 -9.01
N LEU A 57 -1.13 -4.40 -9.49
CA LEU A 57 -1.55 -3.83 -10.77
C LEU A 57 -1.64 -2.29 -10.72
N SER A 58 -2.10 -1.72 -9.61
CA SER A 58 -2.25 -0.26 -9.45
C SER A 58 -0.93 0.49 -9.34
N ASP A 59 0.12 -0.11 -8.78
CA ASP A 59 1.40 0.59 -8.57
C ASP A 59 2.18 0.80 -9.89
N PHE A 60 1.92 -0.04 -10.90
CA PHE A 60 2.42 0.01 -12.31
C PHE A 60 3.91 0.37 -12.49
N GLY A 61 4.74 0.22 -11.44
CA GLY A 61 6.13 0.67 -11.43
C GLY A 61 6.34 2.19 -11.44
N ILE A 62 5.29 3.01 -11.26
CA ILE A 62 5.39 4.48 -11.31
C ILE A 62 6.34 4.99 -10.23
N ALA A 63 6.21 4.50 -9.00
CA ALA A 63 7.11 4.85 -7.90
C ALA A 63 8.58 4.53 -8.21
N ASN A 64 8.84 3.36 -8.80
CA ASN A 64 10.20 2.95 -9.19
C ASN A 64 10.79 3.85 -10.29
N SER A 65 9.97 4.30 -11.24
CA SER A 65 10.40 5.22 -12.30
C SER A 65 10.87 6.58 -11.75
N ILE A 66 10.20 7.06 -10.69
CA ILE A 66 10.56 8.31 -10.00
C ILE A 66 11.90 8.15 -9.28
N ILE A 67 12.09 7.02 -8.58
CA ILE A 67 13.30 6.76 -7.77
C ILE A 67 14.55 6.64 -8.66
N GLN A 68 14.45 5.95 -9.81
CA GLN A 68 15.60 5.66 -10.67
C GLN A 68 16.06 6.84 -11.54
N ARG A 69 15.16 7.79 -11.82
CA ARG A 69 15.45 8.88 -12.75
C ARG A 69 16.25 9.97 -12.04
N ILE A 70 17.38 10.39 -12.61
CA ILE A 70 18.30 11.37 -11.98
C ILE A 70 17.63 12.75 -11.83
N ALA A 71 17.20 13.35 -12.94
CA ALA A 71 16.48 14.63 -12.96
C ALA A 71 15.06 14.40 -13.48
N ILE A 72 14.06 14.95 -12.77
CA ILE A 72 12.65 14.90 -13.16
C ILE A 72 12.14 16.33 -13.15
N SER A 73 11.49 16.73 -14.25
CA SER A 73 10.86 18.04 -14.32
C SER A 73 9.57 18.08 -13.48
N HIS A 74 9.15 19.28 -13.07
CA HIS A 74 7.86 19.45 -12.40
C HIS A 74 6.69 18.95 -13.25
N LEU A 75 6.75 19.16 -14.57
CA LEU A 75 5.71 18.68 -15.48
C LEU A 75 5.62 17.14 -15.48
N GLU A 76 6.75 16.44 -15.60
CA GLU A 76 6.78 14.97 -15.51
C GLU A 76 6.25 14.46 -14.17
N LEU A 77 6.62 15.10 -13.05
CA LEU A 77 6.10 14.75 -11.73
C LEU A 77 4.59 14.93 -11.63
N THR A 78 4.04 16.02 -12.16
CA THR A 78 2.59 16.24 -12.17
C THR A 78 1.88 15.25 -13.09
N THR A 79 2.45 14.91 -14.24
CA THR A 79 1.89 13.89 -15.14
C THR A 79 1.87 12.51 -14.49
N LEU A 80 2.98 12.09 -13.86
CA LEU A 80 3.06 10.80 -13.16
C LEU A 80 2.10 10.75 -11.98
N TYR A 81 1.92 11.86 -11.26
CA TYR A 81 0.95 11.97 -10.18
C TYR A 81 -0.47 11.66 -10.65
N TRP A 82 -0.94 12.39 -11.66
CA TRP A 82 -2.31 12.23 -12.18
C TRP A 82 -2.51 10.88 -12.86
N LEU A 83 -1.48 10.34 -13.50
CA LEU A 83 -1.51 8.99 -14.04
C LEU A 83 -1.72 7.95 -12.91
N ASN A 84 -0.98 8.09 -11.81
CA ASN A 84 -1.09 7.18 -10.67
C ASN A 84 -2.47 7.26 -9.99
N VAL A 85 -2.95 8.48 -9.74
CA VAL A 85 -4.30 8.70 -9.18
C VAL A 85 -5.39 8.17 -10.12
N GLY A 86 -5.27 8.42 -11.41
CA GLY A 86 -6.20 7.92 -12.42
C GLY A 86 -6.20 6.39 -12.47
N LEU A 87 -5.04 5.76 -12.42
CA LEU A 87 -4.92 4.30 -12.41
C LEU A 87 -5.52 3.69 -11.14
N GLY A 88 -5.26 4.28 -9.97
CA GLY A 88 -5.87 3.84 -8.71
C GLY A 88 -7.41 3.94 -8.74
N LEU A 89 -7.96 5.00 -9.35
CA LEU A 89 -9.40 5.13 -9.54
C LEU A 89 -9.95 4.04 -10.49
N VAL A 90 -9.25 3.75 -11.59
CA VAL A 90 -9.64 2.68 -12.54
C VAL A 90 -9.62 1.32 -11.84
N VAL A 91 -8.58 1.03 -11.05
CA VAL A 91 -8.47 -0.21 -10.27
C VAL A 91 -9.56 -0.28 -9.20
N CYS A 92 -9.85 0.82 -8.50
CA CYS A 92 -10.95 0.89 -7.54
C CYS A 92 -12.28 0.50 -8.18
N VAL A 93 -12.62 1.12 -9.31
CA VAL A 93 -13.89 0.85 -10.02
C VAL A 93 -13.92 -0.60 -10.53
N ALA A 94 -12.81 -1.09 -11.10
CA ALA A 94 -12.73 -2.47 -11.58
C ALA A 94 -12.95 -3.48 -10.44
N VAL A 95 -12.26 -3.32 -9.31
CA VAL A 95 -12.40 -4.20 -8.14
C VAL A 95 -13.80 -4.09 -7.53
N PHE A 96 -14.37 -2.88 -7.47
CA PHE A 96 -15.72 -2.65 -6.95
C PHE A 96 -16.81 -3.32 -7.79
N LEU A 97 -16.67 -3.30 -9.12
CA LEU A 97 -17.62 -3.97 -10.02
C LEU A 97 -17.43 -5.49 -10.03
N LEU A 98 -16.18 -5.96 -9.92
CA LEU A 98 -15.87 -7.40 -9.90
C LEU A 98 -16.18 -8.06 -8.55
N SER A 99 -16.33 -7.30 -7.46
CA SER A 99 -16.52 -7.85 -6.12
C SER A 99 -17.76 -8.74 -6.00
N ASP A 100 -18.86 -8.38 -6.68
CA ASP A 100 -20.11 -9.16 -6.65
C ASP A 100 -19.90 -10.51 -7.36
N LEU A 101 -19.27 -10.48 -8.54
CA LEU A 101 -18.89 -11.69 -9.27
C LEU A 101 -17.95 -12.60 -8.45
N ILE A 102 -16.99 -12.00 -7.75
CA ILE A 102 -16.07 -12.72 -6.88
C ILE A 102 -16.83 -13.40 -5.73
N GLY A 103 -17.76 -12.68 -5.08
CA GLY A 103 -18.61 -13.23 -4.03
C GLY A 103 -19.44 -14.42 -4.50
N ASP A 104 -20.01 -14.32 -5.70
CA ASP A 104 -20.80 -15.40 -6.32
C ASP A 104 -19.93 -16.62 -6.66
N VAL A 105 -18.76 -16.43 -7.29
CA VAL A 105 -17.83 -17.52 -7.66
C VAL A 105 -17.34 -18.29 -6.43
N LEU A 106 -17.10 -17.58 -5.32
CA LEU A 106 -16.63 -18.16 -4.06
C LEU A 106 -17.77 -18.62 -3.16
N ASN A 107 -19.03 -18.50 -3.61
CA ASN A 107 -20.24 -18.86 -2.87
C ASN A 107 -20.29 -18.24 -1.47
N ASN A 108 -19.85 -16.99 -1.34
CA ASN A 108 -19.83 -16.30 -0.06
C ASN A 108 -20.33 -14.83 -0.20
N PRO A 109 -21.57 -14.54 0.23
CA PRO A 109 -22.18 -13.22 0.04
C PRO A 109 -21.52 -12.12 0.87
N ASP A 110 -20.84 -12.47 1.97
CA ASP A 110 -20.17 -11.51 2.85
C ASP A 110 -18.84 -11.00 2.27
N LEU A 111 -18.31 -11.67 1.23
CA LEU A 111 -17.05 -11.31 0.60
C LEU A 111 -17.17 -10.05 -0.26
N ALA A 112 -18.27 -9.92 -1.00
CA ALA A 112 -18.52 -8.77 -1.88
C ALA A 112 -18.50 -7.42 -1.14
N PRO A 113 -19.24 -7.20 -0.03
CA PRO A 113 -19.21 -5.92 0.69
C PRO A 113 -17.84 -5.63 1.30
N LEU A 114 -17.10 -6.66 1.74
CA LEU A 114 -15.76 -6.50 2.26
C LEU A 114 -14.78 -6.02 1.17
N ILE A 115 -14.78 -6.67 0.00
CA ILE A 115 -13.95 -6.27 -1.15
C ILE A 115 -14.32 -4.86 -1.64
N LYS A 116 -15.62 -4.53 -1.72
CA LYS A 116 -16.08 -3.17 -2.06
C LYS A 116 -15.48 -2.13 -1.12
N THR A 117 -15.54 -2.40 0.18
CA THR A 117 -14.99 -1.49 1.20
C THR A 117 -13.48 -1.32 1.05
N LEU A 118 -12.75 -2.42 0.87
CA LEU A 118 -11.29 -2.38 0.71
C LEU A 118 -10.86 -1.71 -0.60
N SER A 119 -11.69 -1.78 -1.67
CA SER A 119 -11.38 -1.15 -2.94
C SER A 119 -11.24 0.38 -2.84
N LEU A 120 -11.92 1.01 -1.88
CA LEU A 120 -11.83 2.46 -1.65
C LEU A 120 -10.42 2.90 -1.25
N ALA A 121 -9.59 1.98 -0.73
CA ALA A 121 -8.20 2.26 -0.43
C ALA A 121 -7.40 2.66 -1.71
N PHE A 122 -7.78 2.15 -2.88
CA PHE A 122 -7.15 2.51 -4.16
C PHE A 122 -7.41 3.96 -4.59
N VAL A 123 -8.39 4.64 -3.99
CA VAL A 123 -8.57 6.08 -4.17
C VAL A 123 -7.58 6.86 -3.33
N VAL A 124 -7.32 6.42 -2.09
CA VAL A 124 -6.53 7.18 -1.11
C VAL A 124 -5.02 6.95 -1.28
N ILE A 125 -4.59 5.70 -1.47
CA ILE A 125 -3.17 5.32 -1.48
C ILE A 125 -2.34 6.06 -2.55
N PRO A 126 -2.79 6.20 -3.82
CA PRO A 126 -2.00 6.83 -4.87
C PRO A 126 -1.58 8.27 -4.59
N HIS A 127 -2.37 9.00 -3.79
CA HIS A 127 -2.05 10.38 -3.42
C HIS A 127 -0.77 10.49 -2.58
N GLY A 128 -0.49 9.50 -1.73
CA GLY A 128 0.72 9.45 -0.90
C GLY A 128 1.94 8.81 -1.59
N GLN A 129 1.71 7.96 -2.59
CA GLN A 129 2.77 7.17 -3.22
C GLN A 129 3.87 8.02 -3.87
N GLN A 130 3.53 9.10 -4.56
CA GLN A 130 4.54 9.97 -5.18
C GLN A 130 5.46 10.65 -4.14
N PHE A 131 4.89 11.15 -3.05
CA PHE A 131 5.66 11.78 -1.98
C PHE A 131 6.58 10.77 -1.29
N ARG A 132 6.09 9.55 -1.07
CA ARG A 132 6.90 8.43 -0.56
C ARG A 132 8.05 8.09 -1.50
N ALA A 133 7.80 8.02 -2.81
CA ALA A 133 8.84 7.76 -3.82
C ALA A 133 9.91 8.87 -3.86
N LEU A 134 9.51 10.14 -3.71
CA LEU A 134 10.43 11.27 -3.62
C LEU A 134 11.29 11.22 -2.35
N MET A 135 10.69 10.97 -1.17
CA MET A 135 11.45 10.78 0.08
C MET A 135 12.44 9.61 -0.03
N GLN A 136 12.04 8.51 -0.70
CA GLN A 136 12.92 7.37 -0.93
C GLN A 136 14.09 7.73 -1.85
N LYS A 137 13.84 8.51 -2.90
CA LYS A 137 14.88 9.04 -3.80
C LYS A 137 15.87 9.95 -3.06
N GLU A 138 15.40 10.76 -2.12
CA GLU A 138 16.22 11.66 -1.30
C GLU A 138 16.92 10.98 -0.11
N LEU A 139 16.72 9.65 0.03
CA LEU A 139 17.22 8.82 1.13
C LEU A 139 16.70 9.25 2.51
N GLU A 140 15.51 9.85 2.58
CA GLU A 140 14.84 10.30 3.81
C GLU A 140 14.08 9.17 4.52
N PHE A 141 14.70 7.99 4.62
CA PHE A 141 14.07 6.79 5.21
C PHE A 141 13.69 6.93 6.68
N ASN A 142 14.33 7.85 7.41
CA ASN A 142 13.92 8.20 8.78
C ASN A 142 12.52 8.83 8.82
N LYS A 143 12.20 9.73 7.89
CA LYS A 143 10.88 10.37 7.80
C LYS A 143 9.82 9.35 7.36
N ILE A 144 10.14 8.53 6.36
CA ILE A 144 9.27 7.43 5.92
C ILE A 144 8.94 6.52 7.10
N GLY A 145 9.96 6.07 7.84
CA GLY A 145 9.78 5.19 8.98
C GLY A 145 8.93 5.80 10.10
N MET A 146 9.09 7.10 10.38
CA MET A 146 8.24 7.80 11.35
C MET A 146 6.78 7.87 10.88
N ILE A 147 6.54 8.26 9.62
CA ILE A 147 5.19 8.37 9.05
C ILE A 147 4.48 7.01 9.08
N GLU A 148 5.15 5.96 8.60
CA GLU A 148 4.59 4.61 8.55
C GLU A 148 4.33 4.06 9.96
N THR A 149 5.26 4.25 10.90
CA THR A 149 5.07 3.79 12.29
C THR A 149 3.91 4.53 12.98
N SER A 150 3.79 5.84 12.81
CA SER A 150 2.71 6.64 13.40
C SER A 150 1.35 6.34 12.78
N ALA A 151 1.29 5.90 11.51
CA ALA A 151 0.04 5.53 10.86
C ALA A 151 -0.46 4.13 11.26
N VAL A 152 0.43 3.24 11.71
CA VAL A 152 0.11 1.86 12.12
C VAL A 152 -0.32 1.76 13.59
N LEU A 153 0.16 2.69 14.43
CA LEU A 153 -0.22 2.85 15.84
C LEU A 153 -1.67 3.33 16.00
#